data_AF-A0A196LIJ8-F1
#
_entry.id   AF-A0A196LIJ8-F1
#
_cell.length_a   1.000
_cell.length_b   1.000
_cell.length_c   1.000
_cell.angle_alpha   90.00
_cell.angle_beta   90.00
_cell.angle_gamma   90.00
#
_symmetry.space_group_name_H-M   'P 1'
#
loop_
_entity.id
_entity.type
_entity.pdbx_description
1 polymer ?
#
loop_
_entity_poly.entity_id
_entity_poly.type
_entity_poly.pdbx_seq_one_letter_code
_entity_poly.pdbx_strand_id
1 'polypeptide(L)'
;MHLSDFRAPDTPVARAALAFAARHQSPSMQNHVVRSWIWAEAFAQIEGRTAIDHELLYVSAMLHDIGLAPAFDNVLLSYEEAGGHVAAALTTGGGWDETRSGRALDVIVRHNWPSVDPELDQEGYLLEIATGLDISGARPEALPTEFLREVLAAHPRLDLAVEFGSDVVEQAGRKPHTSAKRLADGGVVDKLRRNPLEALGA
;
A
#
# COMPACT_ATOMS: atom_id res chain seq x y z
N MET A 1 17.27 7.81 11.11
CA MET A 1 16.20 6.97 10.54
C MET A 1 16.88 5.90 9.74
N HIS A 2 16.69 4.66 10.15
CA HIS A 2 17.23 3.44 9.55
C HIS A 2 16.10 2.42 9.40
N LEU A 3 16.22 1.48 8.46
CA LEU A 3 15.22 0.41 8.28
C LEU A 3 15.00 -0.37 9.58
N SER A 4 16.05 -0.59 10.37
CA SER A 4 15.96 -1.28 11.66
C SER A 4 15.11 -0.58 12.72
N ASP A 5 14.78 0.71 12.53
CA ASP A 5 13.91 1.47 13.43
C ASP A 5 12.44 1.01 13.31
N PHE A 6 12.06 0.39 12.18
CA PHE A 6 10.69 -0.01 11.86
C PHE A 6 10.53 -1.53 12.02
N ARG A 7 9.84 -1.94 13.09
CA ARG A 7 9.60 -3.35 13.39
C ARG A 7 8.17 -3.73 13.10
N ALA A 8 7.99 -4.74 12.25
CA ALA A 8 6.67 -5.24 11.91
C ALA A 8 5.96 -5.76 13.17
N PRO A 9 4.65 -5.52 13.32
CA PRO A 9 3.86 -6.12 14.39
C PRO A 9 3.96 -7.65 14.37
N ASP A 10 4.27 -8.26 15.51
CA ASP A 10 4.44 -9.71 15.65
C ASP A 10 3.16 -10.40 16.15
N THR A 11 2.03 -10.11 15.52
CA THR A 11 0.74 -10.73 15.83
C THR A 11 0.39 -11.85 14.85
N PRO A 12 -0.47 -12.81 15.22
CA PRO A 12 -0.96 -13.81 14.28
C PRO A 12 -1.59 -13.20 13.02
N VAL A 13 -2.33 -12.10 13.15
CA VAL A 13 -3.02 -11.43 12.03
C VAL A 13 -2.02 -10.75 11.10
N ALA A 14 -1.03 -10.04 11.65
CA ALA A 14 0.05 -9.42 10.87
C ALA A 14 0.84 -10.47 10.06
N ARG A 15 1.26 -11.56 10.71
CA ARG A 15 1.96 -12.67 10.02
C ARG A 15 1.08 -13.32 8.95
N ALA A 16 -0.22 -13.49 9.21
CA ALA A 16 -1.16 -14.04 8.25
C ALA A 16 -1.34 -13.11 7.04
N ALA A 17 -1.47 -11.80 7.24
CA ALA A 17 -1.58 -10.82 6.17
C ALA A 17 -0.37 -10.83 5.23
N LEU A 18 0.86 -10.79 5.80
CA LEU A 18 2.09 -10.88 5.02
C LEU A 18 2.19 -12.22 4.25
N ALA A 19 1.90 -13.34 4.93
CA ALA A 19 1.94 -14.65 4.29
C ALA A 19 0.88 -14.81 3.19
N PHE A 20 -0.28 -14.17 3.36
CA PHE A 20 -1.35 -14.17 2.36
C PHE A 20 -0.96 -13.37 1.12
N ALA A 21 -0.44 -12.15 1.31
CA ALA A 21 0.11 -11.33 0.23
C ALA A 21 1.20 -12.09 -0.55
N ALA A 22 2.17 -12.68 0.16
CA ALA A 22 3.27 -13.45 -0.43
C ALA A 22 2.82 -14.65 -1.28
N ARG A 23 1.65 -15.22 -1.00
CA ARG A 23 1.10 -16.37 -1.74
C ARG A 23 0.38 -15.98 -3.03
N HIS A 24 -0.08 -14.74 -3.13
CA HIS A 24 -0.99 -14.30 -4.18
C HIS A 24 -0.43 -13.18 -5.05
N GLN A 25 0.61 -12.51 -4.60
CA GLN A 25 1.28 -11.42 -5.30
C GLN A 25 2.65 -11.86 -5.80
N SER A 26 3.14 -11.21 -6.85
CA SER A 26 4.51 -11.39 -7.33
C SER A 26 5.53 -10.84 -6.32
N PRO A 27 6.83 -11.14 -6.50
CA PRO A 27 7.88 -10.51 -5.69
C PRO A 27 7.90 -8.98 -5.78
N SER A 28 7.55 -8.38 -6.93
CA SER A 28 7.56 -6.93 -7.10
C SER A 28 6.46 -6.28 -6.23
N MET A 29 5.26 -6.86 -6.26
CA MET A 29 4.09 -6.44 -5.50
C MET A 29 4.25 -6.74 -4.00
N GLN A 30 4.85 -7.89 -3.64
CA GLN A 30 5.18 -8.20 -2.25
C GLN A 30 6.16 -7.18 -1.67
N ASN A 31 7.20 -6.81 -2.42
CA ASN A 31 8.14 -5.77 -1.98
C ASN A 31 7.45 -4.40 -1.91
N HIS A 32 6.54 -4.09 -2.84
CA HIS A 32 5.74 -2.86 -2.82
C HIS A 32 4.93 -2.72 -1.53
N VAL A 33 4.13 -3.72 -1.16
CA VAL A 33 3.30 -3.64 0.05
C VAL A 33 4.14 -3.49 1.32
N VAL A 34 5.30 -4.14 1.38
CA VAL A 34 6.26 -3.97 2.49
C VAL A 34 6.86 -2.57 2.52
N ARG A 35 7.30 -2.04 1.37
CA ARG A 35 7.78 -0.66 1.27
C ARG A 35 6.71 0.35 1.66
N SER A 36 5.46 0.17 1.22
CA SER A 36 4.34 1.04 1.57
C SER A 36 4.13 1.13 3.08
N TRP A 37 4.22 0.01 3.82
CA TRP A 37 4.21 0.06 5.29
C TRP A 37 5.40 0.81 5.88
N ILE A 38 6.63 0.53 5.41
CA ILE A 38 7.84 1.19 5.90
C ILE A 38 7.79 2.71 5.66
N TRP A 39 7.34 3.14 4.48
CA TRP A 39 7.13 4.55 4.16
C TRP A 39 6.07 5.18 5.06
N ALA A 40 4.96 4.48 5.31
CA ALA A 40 3.89 4.97 6.17
C ALA A 40 4.38 5.19 7.62
N GLU A 41 5.13 4.25 8.19
CA GLU A 41 5.74 4.41 9.51
C GLU A 41 6.78 5.55 9.55
N ALA A 42 7.59 5.67 8.49
CA ALA A 42 8.57 6.74 8.38
C ALA A 42 7.90 8.12 8.29
N PHE A 43 6.80 8.23 7.54
CA PHE A 43 5.98 9.44 7.49
C PHE A 43 5.33 9.75 8.85
N ALA A 44 4.80 8.73 9.54
CA ALA A 44 4.27 8.90 10.89
C ALA A 44 5.32 9.47 11.86
N GLN A 45 6.56 8.96 11.78
CA GLN A 45 7.66 9.43 12.61
C GLN A 45 8.05 10.88 12.32
N ILE A 46 8.21 11.29 11.06
CA ILE A 46 8.62 12.68 10.74
C ILE A 46 7.50 13.70 10.98
N GLU A 47 6.24 13.27 10.89
CA GLU A 47 5.08 14.13 11.15
C GLU A 47 4.62 14.10 12.62
N GLY A 48 5.27 13.30 13.47
CA GLY A 48 4.96 13.19 14.90
C GLY A 48 3.60 12.54 15.20
N ARG A 49 3.13 11.66 14.32
CA ARG A 49 1.85 10.97 14.45
C ARG A 49 1.99 9.75 15.35
N THR A 50 1.54 9.85 16.59
CA THR A 50 1.65 8.78 17.59
C THR A 50 0.33 8.09 17.91
N ALA A 51 -0.79 8.60 17.39
CA ALA A 51 -2.14 8.10 17.69
C ALA A 51 -2.65 7.15 16.58
N ILE A 52 -1.76 6.29 16.08
CA ILE A 52 -2.06 5.32 15.02
C ILE A 52 -2.08 3.90 15.56
N ASP A 53 -2.99 3.08 15.04
CA ASP A 53 -2.96 1.63 15.21
C ASP A 53 -1.96 1.02 14.22
N HIS A 54 -0.75 0.78 14.69
CA HIS A 54 0.36 0.23 13.89
C HIS A 54 0.06 -1.15 13.30
N GLU A 55 -0.73 -1.99 13.96
CA GLU A 55 -1.10 -3.31 13.43
C GLU A 55 -2.18 -3.18 12.35
N LEU A 56 -3.15 -2.26 12.52
CA LEU A 56 -4.10 -1.88 11.46
C LEU A 56 -3.38 -1.35 10.22
N LEU A 57 -2.45 -0.41 10.40
CA LEU A 57 -1.66 0.15 9.31
C LEU A 57 -0.86 -0.93 8.59
N TYR A 58 -0.18 -1.80 9.34
CA TYR A 58 0.59 -2.91 8.77
C TYR A 58 -0.28 -3.87 7.95
N VAL A 59 -1.38 -4.37 8.52
CA VAL A 59 -2.28 -5.33 7.84
C VAL A 59 -2.90 -4.69 6.61
N SER A 60 -3.33 -3.44 6.72
CA SER A 60 -3.90 -2.69 5.58
C SER A 60 -2.87 -2.53 4.48
N ALA A 61 -1.62 -2.15 4.82
CA ALA A 61 -0.54 -2.05 3.86
C ALA A 61 -0.22 -3.38 3.17
N MET A 62 -0.17 -4.50 3.90
CA MET A 62 0.11 -5.82 3.30
C MET A 62 -0.96 -6.24 2.28
N LEU A 63 -2.20 -5.76 2.42
CA LEU A 63 -3.35 -6.24 1.66
C LEU A 63 -3.95 -5.20 0.71
N HIS A 64 -3.44 -3.96 0.68
CA HIS A 64 -4.11 -2.87 -0.05
C HIS A 64 -4.29 -3.12 -1.55
N ASP A 65 -3.36 -3.87 -2.16
CA ASP A 65 -3.37 -4.23 -3.57
C ASP A 65 -3.76 -5.69 -3.83
N ILE A 66 -4.24 -6.42 -2.81
CA ILE A 66 -4.57 -7.85 -2.99
C ILE A 66 -5.70 -8.07 -3.99
N GLY A 67 -6.56 -7.07 -4.21
CA GLY A 67 -7.62 -7.09 -5.21
C GLY A 67 -7.13 -7.00 -6.66
N LEU A 68 -5.84 -6.72 -6.90
CA LEU A 68 -5.22 -6.85 -8.24
C LEU A 68 -4.86 -8.31 -8.55
N ALA A 69 -4.69 -9.16 -7.54
CA ALA A 69 -4.38 -10.56 -7.75
C ALA A 69 -5.57 -11.29 -8.42
N PRO A 70 -5.37 -12.16 -9.42
CA PRO A 70 -6.46 -12.79 -10.18
C PRO A 70 -7.49 -13.55 -9.32
N ALA A 71 -7.07 -14.07 -8.16
CA ALA A 71 -7.96 -14.78 -7.25
C ALA A 71 -8.99 -13.87 -6.54
N PHE A 72 -8.73 -12.57 -6.46
CA PHE A 72 -9.54 -11.58 -5.75
C PHE A 72 -9.99 -10.41 -6.63
N ASP A 73 -9.61 -10.41 -7.90
CA ASP A 73 -10.06 -9.42 -8.86
C ASP A 73 -11.56 -9.53 -9.10
N ASN A 74 -12.28 -8.58 -8.52
CA ASN A 74 -13.73 -8.51 -8.59
C ASN A 74 -14.17 -7.86 -9.91
N VAL A 75 -15.21 -8.41 -10.55
CA VAL A 75 -15.74 -7.86 -11.81
C VAL A 75 -16.52 -6.56 -11.64
N LEU A 76 -17.10 -6.33 -10.44
CA LEU A 76 -17.94 -5.17 -10.14
C LEU A 76 -17.21 -4.12 -9.29
N LEU A 77 -16.59 -4.56 -8.20
CA LEU A 77 -15.95 -3.69 -7.22
C LEU A 77 -14.58 -3.21 -7.71
N SER A 78 -14.15 -2.07 -7.19
CA SER A 78 -12.77 -1.63 -7.36
C SER A 78 -11.79 -2.63 -6.73
N TYR A 79 -10.52 -2.62 -7.13
CA TYR A 79 -9.54 -3.56 -6.55
C TYR A 79 -9.29 -3.24 -5.06
N GLU A 80 -9.42 -1.97 -4.68
CA GLU A 80 -9.33 -1.48 -3.32
C GLU A 80 -10.51 -1.98 -2.47
N GLU A 81 -11.74 -1.88 -2.97
CA GLU A 81 -12.93 -2.40 -2.27
C GLU A 81 -12.86 -3.93 -2.12
N ALA A 82 -12.48 -4.63 -3.19
CA ALA A 82 -12.30 -6.08 -3.16
C ALA A 82 -11.20 -6.49 -2.16
N GLY A 83 -10.06 -5.81 -2.19
CA GLY A 83 -8.96 -6.03 -1.24
C GLY A 83 -9.35 -5.71 0.20
N GLY A 84 -10.10 -4.63 0.41
CA GLY A 84 -10.64 -4.25 1.71
C GLY A 84 -11.58 -5.31 2.30
N HIS A 85 -12.43 -5.92 1.48
CA HIS A 85 -13.26 -7.05 1.92
C HIS A 85 -12.44 -8.29 2.28
N VAL A 86 -11.36 -8.58 1.53
CA VAL A 86 -10.42 -9.66 1.87
C VAL A 86 -9.75 -9.38 3.22
N ALA A 87 -9.29 -8.15 3.45
CA ALA A 87 -8.69 -7.75 4.72
C ALA A 87 -9.68 -7.88 5.88
N ALA A 88 -10.89 -7.35 5.74
CA ALA A 88 -11.92 -7.46 6.77
C ALA A 88 -12.26 -8.91 7.13
N ALA A 89 -12.33 -9.80 6.14
CA ALA A 89 -12.56 -11.22 6.37
C ALA A 89 -11.38 -11.89 7.10
N LEU A 90 -10.14 -11.59 6.67
CA LEU A 90 -8.92 -12.11 7.31
C LEU A 90 -8.80 -11.65 8.76
N THR A 91 -9.03 -10.37 9.04
CA THR A 91 -8.93 -9.80 10.39
C THR A 91 -10.03 -10.28 11.31
N THR A 92 -11.27 -10.40 10.80
CA THR A 92 -12.40 -10.98 11.55
C THR A 92 -12.10 -12.44 11.92
N GLY A 93 -11.62 -13.24 10.96
CA GLY A 93 -11.19 -14.62 11.22
C GLY A 93 -9.99 -14.70 12.17
N GLY A 94 -9.18 -13.65 12.23
CA GLY A 94 -8.06 -13.46 13.16
C GLY A 94 -8.45 -12.95 14.55
N GLY A 95 -9.74 -12.66 14.80
CA GLY A 95 -10.26 -12.26 16.11
C GLY A 95 -10.32 -10.75 16.36
N TRP A 96 -10.12 -9.90 15.34
CA TRP A 96 -10.44 -8.47 15.47
C TRP A 96 -11.95 -8.27 15.58
N ASP A 97 -12.37 -7.26 16.32
CA ASP A 97 -13.78 -6.86 16.35
C ASP A 97 -14.23 -6.28 15.00
N GLU A 98 -15.55 -6.15 14.83
CA GLU A 98 -16.19 -5.66 13.61
C GLU A 98 -15.74 -4.23 13.26
N THR A 99 -15.56 -3.37 14.27
CA THR A 99 -15.15 -1.98 14.06
C THR A 99 -13.73 -1.94 13.50
N ARG A 100 -12.80 -2.66 14.12
CA ARG A 100 -11.39 -2.70 13.68
C ARG A 100 -11.23 -3.38 12.32
N SER A 101 -12.01 -4.42 12.05
CA SER A 101 -12.02 -5.08 10.73
C SER A 101 -12.61 -4.18 9.64
N GLY A 102 -13.67 -3.42 9.95
CA GLY A 102 -14.20 -2.38 9.07
C GLY A 102 -13.19 -1.27 8.79
N ARG A 103 -12.38 -0.89 9.80
CA ARG A 103 -11.28 0.07 9.62
C ARG A 103 -10.22 -0.42 8.63
N ALA A 104 -9.90 -1.71 8.58
CA ALA A 104 -8.95 -2.23 7.59
C ALA A 104 -9.46 -2.05 6.15
N LEU A 105 -10.76 -2.28 5.93
CA LEU A 105 -11.41 -1.99 4.65
C LEU A 105 -11.35 -0.50 4.34
N ASP A 106 -11.71 0.37 5.28
CA ASP A 106 -11.68 1.83 5.11
C ASP A 106 -10.29 2.33 4.72
N VAL A 107 -9.24 1.92 5.44
CA VAL A 107 -7.85 2.32 5.19
C VAL A 107 -7.41 1.87 3.79
N ILE A 108 -7.74 0.63 3.41
CA ILE A 108 -7.45 0.11 2.07
C ILE A 108 -8.25 0.87 0.99
N VAL A 109 -9.52 1.19 1.18
CA VAL A 109 -10.24 1.96 0.15
C VAL A 109 -9.67 3.39 0.03
N ARG A 110 -9.29 3.99 1.16
CA ARG A 110 -8.82 5.38 1.24
C ARG A 110 -7.40 5.57 0.74
N HIS A 111 -6.53 4.54 0.75
CA HIS A 111 -5.15 4.68 0.26
C HIS A 111 -5.10 5.19 -1.20
N ASN A 112 -6.14 4.88 -1.98
CA ASN A 112 -6.23 5.30 -3.37
C ASN A 112 -7.22 6.44 -3.60
N TRP A 113 -7.50 7.25 -2.58
CA TRP A 113 -8.20 8.52 -2.76
C TRP A 113 -7.25 9.59 -3.31
N PRO A 114 -7.76 10.72 -3.85
CA PRO A 114 -6.92 11.85 -4.25
C PRO A 114 -6.13 12.47 -3.08
N SER A 115 -6.72 12.42 -1.89
CA SER A 115 -6.14 12.88 -0.62
C SER A 115 -7.00 12.36 0.52
N VAL A 116 -6.40 11.99 1.63
CA VAL A 116 -7.13 11.65 2.87
C VAL A 116 -6.90 12.77 3.90
N ASP A 117 -7.95 13.22 4.57
CA ASP A 117 -7.80 14.15 5.68
C ASP A 117 -7.24 13.39 6.90
N PRO A 118 -6.06 13.74 7.43
CA PRO A 118 -5.50 13.07 8.59
C PRO A 118 -6.36 13.19 9.86
N GLU A 119 -7.24 14.19 9.98
CA GLU A 119 -8.18 14.29 11.10
C GLU A 119 -9.36 13.32 10.96
N LEU A 120 -9.67 12.89 9.73
CA LEU A 120 -10.66 11.85 9.45
C LEU A 120 -10.07 10.45 9.67
N ASP A 121 -8.85 10.22 9.19
CA ASP A 121 -8.24 8.89 9.14
C ASP A 121 -6.71 8.98 9.08
N GLN A 122 -6.04 8.75 10.20
CA GLN A 122 -4.58 8.80 10.24
C GLN A 122 -3.92 7.64 9.49
N GLU A 123 -4.40 6.41 9.65
CA GLU A 123 -3.83 5.25 8.96
C GLU A 123 -4.06 5.32 7.44
N GLY A 124 -5.27 5.73 7.02
CA GLY A 124 -5.60 5.94 5.61
C GLY A 124 -4.75 7.04 4.97
N TYR A 125 -4.55 8.15 5.69
CA TYR A 125 -3.64 9.22 5.25
C TYR A 125 -2.20 8.74 5.09
N LEU A 126 -1.67 8.03 6.08
CA LEU A 126 -0.31 7.52 6.04
C LEU A 126 -0.09 6.53 4.88
N LEU A 127 -1.07 5.64 4.63
CA LEU A 127 -0.97 4.69 3.54
C LEU A 127 -1.14 5.37 2.16
N GLU A 128 -1.97 6.40 2.06
CA GLU A 128 -2.11 7.23 0.83
C GLU A 128 -0.79 7.90 0.47
N ILE A 129 -0.17 8.66 1.39
CA ILE A 129 1.09 9.34 1.08
C ILE A 129 2.25 8.36 0.85
N ALA A 130 2.24 7.21 1.52
CA ALA A 130 3.25 6.16 1.35
C ALA A 130 3.18 5.51 -0.04
N THR A 131 1.99 5.12 -0.48
CA THR A 131 1.78 4.58 -1.85
C THR A 131 2.00 5.67 -2.89
N GLY A 132 1.66 6.93 -2.58
CA GLY A 132 1.99 8.10 -3.39
C GLY A 132 3.49 8.24 -3.67
N LEU A 133 4.35 8.02 -2.67
CA LEU A 133 5.81 7.97 -2.87
C LEU A 133 6.21 6.78 -3.76
N ASP A 134 5.76 5.57 -3.45
CA ASP A 134 6.26 4.35 -4.11
C ASP A 134 5.73 4.17 -5.55
N ILE A 135 4.54 4.71 -5.85
CA ILE A 135 3.92 4.63 -7.18
C ILE A 135 4.18 5.90 -8.00
N SER A 136 3.87 7.06 -7.44
CA SER A 136 3.89 8.33 -8.20
C SER A 136 5.16 9.15 -8.04
N GLY A 137 6.03 8.78 -7.09
CA GLY A 137 7.22 9.55 -6.76
C GLY A 137 6.89 10.85 -6.02
N ALA A 138 5.77 10.90 -5.30
CA ALA A 138 5.37 12.08 -4.53
C ALA A 138 6.25 12.27 -3.29
N ARG A 139 6.56 13.53 -2.95
CA ARG A 139 7.37 13.90 -1.78
C ARG A 139 8.71 13.16 -1.67
N PRO A 140 9.50 12.99 -2.76
CA PRO A 140 10.71 12.16 -2.73
C PRO A 140 11.80 12.70 -1.79
N GLU A 141 11.76 13.99 -1.46
CA GLU A 141 12.66 14.66 -0.53
C GLU A 141 12.22 14.59 0.95
N ALA A 142 11.03 14.07 1.25
CA ALA A 142 10.51 14.08 2.62
C ALA A 142 11.20 13.07 3.54
N LEU A 143 11.79 12.00 2.98
CA LEU A 143 12.50 10.97 3.72
C LEU A 143 14.01 11.04 3.42
N PRO A 144 14.90 10.73 4.40
CA PRO A 144 16.35 10.76 4.18
C PRO A 144 16.78 9.82 3.06
N THR A 145 17.64 10.27 2.15
CA THR A 145 18.07 9.48 0.99
C THR A 145 18.77 8.18 1.38
N GLU A 146 19.56 8.17 2.44
CA GLU A 146 20.23 6.98 2.95
C GLU A 146 19.23 5.92 3.41
N PHE A 147 18.14 6.35 4.06
CA PHE A 147 17.05 5.47 4.46
C PHE A 147 16.32 4.91 3.24
N LEU A 148 16.04 5.74 2.22
CA LEU A 148 15.44 5.27 0.98
C LEU A 148 16.27 4.15 0.32
N ARG A 149 17.60 4.32 0.26
CA ARG A 149 18.52 3.31 -0.28
C ARG A 149 18.53 2.03 0.55
N GLU A 150 18.51 2.13 1.87
CA GLU A 150 18.48 0.96 2.76
C GLU A 150 17.23 0.11 2.52
N VAL A 151 16.07 0.76 2.44
CA VAL A 151 14.79 0.08 2.17
C VAL A 151 14.76 -0.52 0.77
N LEU A 152 15.23 0.20 -0.26
CA LEU A 152 15.26 -0.30 -1.63
C LEU A 152 16.25 -1.46 -1.81
N ALA A 153 17.35 -1.50 -1.05
CA ALA A 153 18.28 -2.62 -1.05
C ALA A 153 17.66 -3.88 -0.42
N ALA A 154 16.88 -3.72 0.66
CA ALA A 154 16.18 -4.82 1.32
C ALA A 154 14.94 -5.30 0.55
N HIS A 155 14.22 -4.38 -0.08
CA HIS A 155 12.96 -4.61 -0.79
C HIS A 155 13.02 -3.95 -2.18
N PRO A 156 13.73 -4.55 -3.15
CA PRO A 156 13.93 -3.97 -4.47
C PRO A 156 12.61 -3.79 -5.22
N ARG A 157 12.56 -2.78 -6.10
CA ARG A 157 11.37 -2.44 -6.89
C ARG A 157 11.05 -3.49 -7.96
N LEU A 158 12.07 -4.15 -8.50
CA LEU A 158 11.93 -5.17 -9.54
C LEU A 158 11.06 -4.64 -10.70
N ASP A 159 10.13 -5.44 -11.20
CA ASP A 159 9.25 -5.06 -12.32
C ASP A 159 8.01 -4.23 -11.92
N LEU A 160 7.99 -3.65 -10.70
CA LEU A 160 6.81 -2.94 -10.16
C LEU A 160 6.23 -1.93 -11.14
N ALA A 161 7.09 -1.12 -11.79
CA ALA A 161 6.64 -0.07 -12.69
C ALA A 161 5.84 -0.59 -13.90
N VAL A 162 6.22 -1.77 -14.40
CA VAL A 162 5.53 -2.43 -15.52
C VAL A 162 4.29 -3.16 -15.01
N GLU A 163 4.44 -3.97 -13.96
CA GLU A 163 3.38 -4.83 -13.43
C GLU A 163 2.18 -4.02 -12.93
N PHE A 164 2.39 -3.14 -11.93
CA PHE A 164 1.32 -2.31 -11.39
C PHE A 164 0.71 -1.40 -12.45
N GLY A 165 1.54 -0.83 -13.33
CA GLY A 165 1.10 0.04 -14.40
C GLY A 165 0.14 -0.67 -15.38
N SER A 166 0.47 -1.90 -15.77
CA SER A 166 -0.37 -2.73 -16.62
C SER A 166 -1.67 -3.13 -15.91
N ASP A 167 -1.59 -3.57 -14.67
CA ASP A 167 -2.76 -3.99 -13.88
C ASP A 167 -3.76 -2.84 -13.71
N VAL A 168 -3.29 -1.65 -13.34
CA VAL A 168 -4.17 -0.47 -13.18
C VAL A 168 -4.81 -0.04 -14.50
N VAL A 169 -4.09 -0.12 -15.63
CA VAL A 169 -4.66 0.18 -16.95
C VAL A 169 -5.76 -0.83 -17.31
N GLU A 170 -5.56 -2.11 -17.01
CA GLU A 170 -6.58 -3.14 -17.24
C GLU A 170 -7.82 -2.90 -16.37
N GLN A 171 -7.61 -2.63 -15.06
CA GLN A 171 -8.66 -2.28 -14.12
C GLN A 171 -9.45 -1.05 -14.59
N ALA A 172 -8.76 -0.01 -15.04
CA ALA A 172 -9.37 1.21 -15.59
C ALA A 172 -10.23 0.94 -16.83
N GLY A 173 -9.80 0.03 -17.70
CA GLY A 173 -10.55 -0.37 -18.90
C GLY A 173 -11.82 -1.14 -18.58
N ARG A 174 -11.75 -2.08 -17.63
CA ARG A 174 -12.92 -2.90 -17.21
C ARG A 174 -13.87 -2.14 -16.30
N LYS A 175 -13.35 -1.29 -15.41
CA LYS A 175 -14.08 -0.60 -14.34
C LYS A 175 -13.81 0.91 -14.37
N PRO A 176 -14.26 1.63 -15.41
CA PRO A 176 -13.91 3.04 -15.66
C PRO A 176 -14.48 4.04 -14.64
N HIS A 177 -15.30 3.60 -13.69
CA HIS A 177 -15.87 4.44 -12.64
C HIS A 177 -15.07 4.37 -11.32
N THR A 178 -13.98 3.58 -11.29
CA THR A 178 -13.15 3.35 -10.10
C THR A 178 -11.92 4.24 -10.06
N SER A 179 -11.23 4.28 -8.91
CA SER A 179 -9.96 5.00 -8.74
C SER A 179 -8.86 4.56 -9.71
N ALA A 180 -8.88 3.31 -10.19
CA ALA A 180 -7.97 2.85 -11.25
C ALA A 180 -8.05 3.74 -12.51
N LYS A 181 -9.26 4.17 -12.91
CA LYS A 181 -9.42 5.08 -14.06
C LYS A 181 -8.79 6.44 -13.80
N ARG A 182 -8.97 6.99 -12.60
CA ARG A 182 -8.34 8.24 -12.18
C ARG A 182 -6.80 8.13 -12.22
N LEU A 183 -6.24 7.03 -11.75
CA LEU A 183 -4.79 6.79 -11.82
C LEU A 183 -4.28 6.69 -13.25
N ALA A 184 -4.96 5.91 -14.10
CA ALA A 184 -4.63 5.75 -15.51
C ALA A 184 -4.65 7.10 -16.24
N ASP A 185 -5.73 7.88 -16.10
CA ASP A 185 -5.85 9.23 -16.67
C ASP A 185 -4.83 10.21 -16.08
N GLY A 186 -4.46 10.00 -14.81
CA GLY A 186 -3.42 10.73 -14.10
C GLY A 186 -1.99 10.34 -14.49
N GLY A 187 -1.81 9.49 -15.51
CA GLY A 187 -0.51 9.13 -16.07
C GLY A 187 0.32 8.22 -15.17
N VAL A 188 -0.31 7.30 -14.42
CA VAL A 188 0.37 6.41 -13.46
C VAL A 188 1.54 5.63 -14.09
N VAL A 189 1.40 5.13 -15.32
CA VAL A 189 2.46 4.40 -16.04
C VAL A 189 3.71 5.26 -16.23
N ASP A 190 3.54 6.51 -16.65
CA ASP A 190 4.65 7.44 -16.85
C ASP A 190 5.26 7.95 -15.55
N LYS A 191 4.48 7.99 -14.46
CA LYS A 191 4.98 8.34 -13.13
C LYS A 191 5.81 7.20 -12.55
N LEU A 192 5.33 5.96 -12.64
CA LEU A 192 6.07 4.77 -12.23
C LEU A 192 7.41 4.65 -12.95
N ARG A 193 7.40 4.75 -14.29
CA ARG A 193 8.62 4.67 -15.11
C ARG A 193 9.65 5.76 -14.78
N ARG A 194 9.19 6.93 -14.33
CA ARG A 194 10.03 8.08 -13.96
C ARG A 194 10.16 8.26 -12.46
N ASN A 195 9.76 7.27 -11.66
CA ASN A 195 9.78 7.39 -10.23
C ASN A 195 11.24 7.59 -9.76
N PRO A 196 11.53 8.60 -8.93
CA PRO A 196 12.90 8.87 -8.47
C PRO A 196 13.53 7.69 -7.73
N LEU A 197 12.73 6.78 -7.16
CA LEU A 197 13.21 5.56 -6.51
C LEU A 197 13.83 4.56 -7.50
N GLU A 198 13.49 4.61 -8.79
CA GLU A 198 14.12 3.77 -9.83
C GLU A 198 15.61 4.06 -9.97
N ALA A 199 16.01 5.34 -9.80
CA ALA A 199 17.41 5.75 -9.87
C ALA A 199 18.18 5.49 -8.56
N LEU A 200 17.49 5.30 -7.44
CA LEU A 200 18.10 5.06 -6.13
C LEU A 200 18.29 3.57 -5.81
N GLY A 201 17.47 2.70 -6.42
CA GLY A 201 17.54 1.25 -6.23
C GLY A 201 18.41 0.49 -7.24
N ALA A 202 18.96 1.19 -8.23
CA ALA A 202 19.84 0.63 -9.27
C ALA A 202 21.31 0.50 -8.82
#